data_AF-A0A392Q1K6-F1
#
_entry.id   AF-A0A392Q1K6-F1
#
_cell.length_a   1.000
_cell.length_b   1.000
_cell.length_c   1.000
_cell.angle_alpha   90.00
_cell.angle_beta   90.00
_cell.angle_gamma   90.00
#
_symmetry.space_group_name_H-M   'P 1'
#
loop_
_entity.id
_entity.type
_entity.pdbx_description
1 polymer ?
#
loop_
_entity_poly.entity_id
_entity_poly.type
_entity_poly.pdbx_seq_one_letter_code
_entity_poly.pdbx_strand_id
1 'polypeptide(L)'
;MGSSRDIAIGPVAVVSMLLSSLVTKVIDPVANPHAYRDFVFTVTFFTGIFQAAFGIFRLGFLVDFLSHAALVGFMAGAALIIGLQQLKGLLGITHFTTKT
;
A
#
# COMPACT_ATOMS: atom_id res chain seq x y z
N MET A 1 -2.05 -1.37 19.79
CA MET A 1 -2.67 -2.48 20.54
C MET A 1 -4.16 -2.40 20.26
N GLY A 2 -4.72 -3.37 19.53
CA GLY A 2 -6.08 -3.30 18.98
C GLY A 2 -7.17 -3.39 20.06
N SER A 3 -8.19 -2.54 19.96
CA SER A 3 -9.37 -2.57 20.84
C SER A 3 -10.40 -3.63 20.44
N SER A 4 -10.27 -4.22 19.24
CA SER A 4 -11.19 -5.21 18.69
C SER A 4 -10.50 -6.55 18.56
N ARG A 5 -11.12 -7.57 19.15
CA ARG A 5 -10.59 -8.95 19.19
C ARG A 5 -10.69 -9.67 17.84
N ASP A 6 -11.54 -9.17 16.94
CA ASP A 6 -11.84 -9.80 15.64
C ASP A 6 -11.09 -9.16 14.46
N ILE A 7 -10.33 -8.08 14.68
CA ILE A 7 -9.59 -7.41 13.61
C ILE A 7 -8.22 -8.09 13.45
N ALA A 8 -8.07 -8.86 12.37
CA ALA A 8 -6.79 -9.38 11.92
C ALA A 8 -6.00 -8.27 11.20
N ILE A 9 -4.78 -8.00 11.68
CA ILE A 9 -3.87 -7.02 11.06
C ILE A 9 -2.87 -7.79 10.20
N GLY A 10 -2.77 -7.41 8.92
CA GLY A 10 -1.85 -8.00 7.96
C GLY A 10 -1.45 -7.01 6.86
N PRO A 11 -0.50 -7.40 5.99
CA PRO A 11 -0.08 -6.56 4.87
C PRO A 11 -1.25 -6.32 3.90
N VAL A 12 -1.58 -5.06 3.68
CA VAL A 12 -2.67 -4.67 2.76
C VAL A 12 -2.09 -4.50 1.35
N ALA A 13 -2.57 -5.30 0.40
CA ALA A 13 -2.05 -5.35 -0.98
C ALA A 13 -1.96 -3.97 -1.65
N VAL A 14 -2.96 -3.12 -1.42
CA VAL A 14 -3.01 -1.76 -1.98
C VAL A 14 -1.85 -0.90 -1.48
N VAL A 15 -1.56 -0.96 -0.18
CA VAL A 15 -0.46 -0.20 0.44
C VAL A 15 0.88 -0.69 -0.10
N SER A 16 1.06 -2.00 -0.23
CA SER A 16 2.28 -2.58 -0.83
C SER A 16 2.49 -2.13 -2.27
N MET A 17 1.43 -2.09 -3.08
CA MET A 17 1.50 -1.64 -4.47
C MET A 17 1.83 -0.14 -4.55
N LEU A 18 1.19 0.69 -3.73
CA LEU A 18 1.47 2.13 -3.67
C LEU A 18 2.91 2.40 -3.24
N LEU A 19 3.39 1.71 -2.19
CA LEU A 19 4.77 1.83 -1.72
C LEU A 19 5.76 1.48 -2.83
N SER A 20 5.54 0.36 -3.53
CA SER A 20 6.36 -0.05 -4.67
C SER A 20 6.40 1.02 -5.77
N SER A 21 5.24 1.58 -6.14
CA SER A 21 5.13 2.62 -7.18
C SER A 21 5.83 3.93 -6.80
N LEU A 22 5.77 4.33 -5.52
CA LEU A 22 6.36 5.58 -5.05
C LEU A 22 7.86 5.46 -4.82
N VAL A 23 8.33 4.36 -4.21
CA VAL A 23 9.76 4.17 -3.94
C VAL A 23 10.55 3.99 -5.22
N THR A 24 10.01 3.25 -6.21
CA THR A 24 10.65 3.05 -7.51
C THR A 24 10.86 4.35 -8.29
N LYS A 25 10.08 5.41 -8.01
CA LYS A 25 10.28 6.75 -8.61
C LYS A 25 11.46 7.52 -8.01
N VAL A 26 11.86 7.19 -6.79
CA VAL A 26 12.93 7.89 -6.06
C VAL A 26 14.25 7.12 -6.16
N ILE A 27 14.18 5.79 -6.04
CA ILE A 27 15.34 4.91 -6.08
C ILE A 27 15.05 3.82 -7.09
N ASP A 28 15.88 3.76 -8.13
CA ASP A 28 15.80 2.67 -9.11
C ASP A 28 16.21 1.35 -8.45
N PRO A 29 15.29 0.36 -8.34
CA PRO A 29 15.54 -0.89 -7.64
C PRO A 29 16.61 -1.75 -8.32
N VAL A 30 16.87 -1.52 -9.61
CA VAL A 30 17.86 -2.24 -10.42
C VAL A 30 19.27 -1.67 -10.22
N ALA A 31 19.38 -0.36 -10.01
CA ALA A 31 20.67 0.30 -9.87
C ALA A 31 21.31 0.08 -8.49
N ASN A 32 20.50 0.11 -7.42
CA ASN A 32 21.00 -0.04 -6.05
C ASN A 32 19.99 -0.77 -5.13
N PRO A 33 20.02 -2.12 -5.07
CA PRO A 33 19.09 -2.91 -4.26
C PRO A 33 19.18 -2.65 -2.74
N HIS A 34 20.38 -2.33 -2.24
CA HIS A 34 20.60 -2.01 -0.83
C HIS A 34 19.94 -0.69 -0.43
N ALA A 35 20.14 0.37 -1.22
CA ALA A 35 19.54 1.68 -0.99
C ALA A 35 18.00 1.62 -1.04
N TYR A 36 17.42 0.82 -1.94
CA TYR A 36 15.98 0.59 -1.99
C TYR A 36 15.44 0.02 -0.67
N ARG A 37 16.09 -1.01 -0.12
CA ARG A 37 15.67 -1.66 1.12
C ARG A 37 15.76 -0.71 2.31
N ASP A 38 16.87 0.01 2.44
CA ASP A 38 17.09 0.95 3.54
C ASP A 38 16.06 2.08 3.50
N PHE A 39 15.71 2.55 2.31
CA PHE A 39 14.66 3.56 2.12
C PHE A 39 13.28 3.05 2.50
N VAL A 40 12.90 1.84 2.06
CA VAL A 40 11.62 1.21 2.42
C VAL A 40 11.48 1.07 3.94
N PHE A 41 12.54 0.64 4.64
CA PHE A 41 12.52 0.55 6.10
C PHE A 41 12.40 1.92 6.77
N THR A 42 13.11 2.93 6.26
CA THR A 42 13.05 4.29 6.77
C THR A 42 11.63 4.86 6.63
N VAL A 43 11.01 4.74 5.45
CA VAL A 43 9.63 5.18 5.21
C VAL A 43 8.64 4.43 6.11
N THR A 44 8.82 3.12 6.29
CA THR A 44 7.97 2.31 7.17
C THR A 44 8.08 2.77 8.62
N PHE A 45 9.29 3.07 9.09
CA PHE A 45 9.52 3.58 10.43
C PHE A 45 8.84 4.94 10.67
N PHE A 46 9.00 5.89 9.75
CA PHE A 46 8.31 7.18 9.84
C PHE A 46 6.79 7.03 9.77
N THR A 47 6.27 6.16 8.91
CA THR A 47 4.84 5.87 8.84
C THR A 47 4.30 5.37 10.19
N GLY A 48 5.07 4.50 10.87
CA GLY A 48 4.74 4.04 12.22
C GLY A 48 4.74 5.17 13.26
N ILE A 49 5.69 6.10 13.19
CA ILE A 49 5.71 7.30 14.05
C ILE A 49 4.47 8.16 13.81
N PHE A 50 4.12 8.44 12.55
CA PHE A 50 2.91 9.21 12.24
C PHE A 50 1.65 8.51 12.74
N GLN A 51 1.56 7.19 12.57
CA GLN A 51 0.44 6.40 13.06
C GLN A 51 0.35 6.44 14.59
N ALA A 52 1.48 6.33 15.30
CA ALA A 52 1.53 6.45 16.74
C ALA A 52 1.14 7.87 17.20
N ALA A 53 1.63 8.90 16.53
CA ALA A 53 1.27 10.28 16.80
C ALA A 53 -0.25 10.52 16.64
N PHE A 54 -0.83 10.07 15.53
CA PHE A 54 -2.30 10.16 15.33
C PHE A 54 -3.09 9.41 16.40
N GLY A 55 -2.59 8.26 16.87
CA GLY A 55 -3.16 7.53 18.00
C GLY A 55 -3.09 8.30 19.32
N ILE A 56 -1.92 8.86 19.65
CA ILE A 56 -1.67 9.63 20.88
C ILE A 56 -2.52 10.91 20.91
N PHE A 57 -2.57 11.64 19.79
CA PHE A 57 -3.39 12.84 19.66
C PHE A 57 -4.89 12.55 19.44
N ARG A 58 -5.29 11.27 19.45
CA ARG A 58 -6.69 10.83 19.24
C ARG A 58 -7.32 11.43 17.97
N LEU A 59 -6.51 11.56 16.91
CA LEU A 59 -6.89 12.13 15.61
C LEU A 59 -7.74 11.16 14.76
N GLY A 60 -8.32 10.13 15.37
CA GLY A 60 -9.21 9.18 14.69
C GLY A 60 -10.45 9.86 14.09
N PHE A 61 -10.87 11.00 14.65
CA PHE A 61 -12.01 11.77 14.14
C PHE A 61 -11.82 12.25 12.68
N LEU A 62 -10.56 12.39 12.21
CA LEU A 62 -10.28 12.78 10.82
C LEU A 62 -10.76 11.73 9.81
N VAL A 63 -10.85 10.46 10.22
CA VAL A 63 -11.36 9.39 9.37
C VAL A 63 -12.86 9.55 9.12
N ASP A 64 -13.60 10.12 10.07
CA ASP A 64 -15.05 10.36 9.94
C ASP A 64 -15.37 11.48 8.92
N PHE A 65 -14.39 12.32 8.59
CA PHE A 65 -14.50 13.32 7.54
C PHE A 65 -14.33 12.74 6.13
N LEU A 66 -13.87 11.49 6.00
CA LEU A 66 -13.72 10.85 4.70
C LEU A 66 -15.07 10.37 4.19
N SER A 67 -15.45 10.83 3.00
CA SER A 67 -16.71 10.44 2.36
C SER A 67 -16.80 8.92 2.21
N HIS A 68 -17.91 8.34 2.67
CA HIS A 68 -18.18 6.91 2.55
C HIS A 68 -18.11 6.47 1.07
N ALA A 69 -18.65 7.28 0.15
CA ALA A 69 -18.61 7.00 -1.28
C ALA A 69 -17.16 6.97 -1.83
N ALA A 70 -16.28 7.83 -1.32
CA ALA A 70 -14.87 7.84 -1.73
C ALA A 70 -14.11 6.60 -1.23
N LEU A 71 -14.37 6.18 0.02
CA LEU A 71 -13.79 4.95 0.59
C LEU A 71 -14.23 3.71 -0.20
N VAL A 72 -15.52 3.59 -0.50
CA VAL A 72 -16.07 2.48 -1.29
C VAL A 72 -15.52 2.49 -2.71
N GLY A 73 -15.45 3.66 -3.36
CA GLY A 73 -14.87 3.79 -4.70
C GLY A 73 -13.38 3.41 -4.75
N PHE A 74 -12.60 3.83 -3.77
CA PHE A 74 -11.18 3.45 -3.66
C PHE A 74 -11.01 1.94 -3.45
N MET A 75 -11.80 1.33 -2.55
CA MET A 75 -11.81 -0.11 -2.31
C MET A 75 -12.20 -0.90 -3.57
N ALA A 76 -13.22 -0.47 -4.31
CA ALA A 76 -13.64 -1.10 -5.55
C ALA A 76 -12.55 -1.02 -6.64
N GLY A 77 -11.90 0.15 -6.79
CA GLY A 77 -10.77 0.31 -7.71
C GLY A 77 -9.59 -0.59 -7.35
N ALA A 78 -9.23 -0.64 -6.06
CA ALA A 78 -8.22 -1.56 -5.55
C ALA A 78 -8.55 -3.03 -5.84
N ALA A 79 -9.80 -3.45 -5.61
CA ALA A 79 -10.25 -4.82 -5.88
C ALA A 79 -10.14 -5.17 -7.36
N LEU A 80 -10.52 -4.26 -8.27
CA LEU A 80 -10.35 -4.46 -9.71
C LEU A 80 -8.88 -4.61 -10.11
N ILE A 81 -8.00 -3.74 -9.60
CA ILE A 81 -6.56 -3.81 -9.90
C ILE A 81 -5.97 -5.14 -9.42
N ILE A 82 -6.30 -5.57 -8.20
CA ILE A 82 -5.83 -6.84 -7.65
C ILE A 82 -6.39 -8.00 -8.48
N GLY A 83 -7.68 -7.99 -8.81
CA GLY A 83 -8.32 -9.01 -9.63
C GLY A 83 -7.67 -9.16 -11.00
N LEU A 84 -7.34 -8.05 -11.67
CA LEU A 84 -6.61 -8.06 -12.94
C LEU A 84 -5.19 -8.60 -12.80
N GLN A 85 -4.48 -8.27 -11.71
CA GLN A 85 -3.14 -8.82 -11.44
C GLN A 85 -3.19 -10.34 -11.23
N GLN A 86 -4.20 -10.85 -10.52
CA GLN A 86 -4.39 -12.29 -10.32
C GLN A 86 -4.80 -13.00 -11.62
N LEU A 87 -5.66 -12.38 -12.44
CA LEU A 87 -6.05 -12.91 -13.75
C LEU A 87 -4.86 -13.02 -14.71
N LYS A 88 -3.93 -12.05 -14.69
CA LYS A 88 -2.66 -12.14 -15.43
C LYS A 88 -1.85 -13.36 -15.00
N GLY A 89 -1.76 -13.62 -13.70
CA GLY A 89 -1.09 -14.80 -13.14
C GLY A 89 -1.76 -16.11 -13.59
N LEU A 90 -3.09 -16.17 -13.56
CA LEU A 90 -3.87 -17.36 -13.91
C LEU A 90 -3.83 -17.71 -15.41
N LEU A 91 -3.89 -16.71 -16.29
CA LEU A 91 -3.85 -16.90 -17.74
C LEU A 91 -2.42 -17.19 -18.26
N GLY A 92 -1.41 -17.21 -17.38
CA GLY A 92 -0.02 -17.47 -17.76
C GLY A 92 0.59 -16.44 -18.71
N ILE A 93 -0.07 -15.27 -18.87
CA ILE A 93 0.39 -14.20 -19.76
C ILE A 93 1.53 -13.45 -19.06
N THR A 94 2.70 -14.07 -19.12
CA THR A 94 3.97 -13.54 -18.61
C THR A 94 4.51 -12.42 -19.48
N HIS A 95 4.04 -12.28 -20.72
CA HIS A 95 4.54 -11.32 -21.70
C HIS A 95 3.42 -10.52 -22.37
N PHE A 96 2.83 -9.55 -21.66
CA PHE A 96 2.19 -8.42 -22.35
C PHE A 96 3.30 -7.49 -22.83
N THR A 97 3.63 -7.60 -24.13
CA THR A 97 4.49 -6.71 -24.92
C THR A 97 5.55 -5.89 -24.15
N THR A 98 6.75 -6.44 -24.10
CA THR A 98 7.97 -5.61 -24.16
C THR A 98 7.88 -4.72 -25.41
N LYS A 99 8.31 -3.45 -25.30
CA LYS A 99 8.23 -2.34 -26.29
C LYS A 99 6.91 -1.55 -26.14
N THR A 100 6.94 -0.30 -25.67
CA THR A 100 7.88 0.80 -25.98
C THR A 100 8.08 1.72 -24.79
#